data_AF-A0AAU2CJ68-F1
#
_entry.id   AF-A0AAU2CJ68-F1
#
_cell.length_a   1.000
_cell.length_b   1.000
_cell.length_c   1.000
_cell.angle_alpha   90.00
_cell.angle_beta   90.00
_cell.angle_gamma   90.00
#
_symmetry.space_group_name_H-M   'P 1'
#
loop_
_entity.id
_entity.type
_entity.pdbx_description
1 polymer ?
#
loop_
_entity_poly.entity_id
_entity_poly.type
_entity_poly.pdbx_seq_one_letter_code
_entity_poly.pdbx_strand_id
1 'polypeptide(L)'
;MLIKPDPATLAGEAIIDLADLMDGLQEHTGEWPGADTVDIVEGRLSRFTFAVPDDLTTQAAGRAWALRQWDRHSDDVTLWSDEDSALASLAQEVRSSWDNVAGTDGVPYRPPADDQAVVDFYYGPEKSRGDAGYTLYPVDISRLVRAPLCLSLSDAEACAEANSSAVFHAQEGPDDEGLPCIEIAGILVFVYLDANCGAVRVSVHLDTTAEQLVRADGTVPVQVEIEDATVFDNLTPPPAPAQPTGWKAHFRRLARRPRSPAAEVPTGGCPPDTHYYFM
;
A
#
# COMPACT_ATOMS: atom_id res chain seq x y z
N MET A 1 -21.70 -5.48 -10.07
CA MET A 1 -22.54 -4.47 -10.73
C MET A 1 -21.67 -3.83 -11.80
N LEU A 2 -21.92 -4.10 -13.09
CA LEU A 2 -21.08 -3.53 -14.16
C LEU A 2 -21.32 -2.03 -14.24
N ILE A 3 -20.28 -1.23 -14.03
CA ILE A 3 -20.26 0.18 -14.39
C ILE A 3 -20.55 0.25 -15.89
N LYS A 4 -21.70 0.79 -16.28
CA LYS A 4 -22.01 1.01 -17.69
C LYS A 4 -21.25 2.25 -18.14
N PRO A 5 -20.27 2.14 -19.07
CA PRO A 5 -19.60 3.31 -19.63
C PRO A 5 -20.64 4.25 -20.28
N ASP A 6 -20.49 5.56 -20.07
CA ASP A 6 -21.38 6.56 -20.68
C ASP A 6 -21.03 6.76 -22.16
N PRO A 7 -21.89 6.35 -23.12
CA PRO A 7 -21.61 6.46 -24.55
C PRO A 7 -21.54 7.91 -25.04
N ALA A 8 -21.99 8.90 -24.24
CA ALA A 8 -21.87 10.30 -24.58
C ALA A 8 -20.46 10.87 -24.36
N THR A 9 -19.56 10.10 -23.72
CA THR A 9 -18.16 10.47 -23.50
C THR A 9 -17.24 9.73 -24.46
N LEU A 10 -16.17 10.38 -24.92
CA LEU A 10 -15.16 9.74 -25.78
C LEU A 10 -14.55 8.48 -25.14
N ALA A 11 -14.37 8.52 -23.81
CA ALA A 11 -13.87 7.37 -23.05
C ALA A 11 -14.89 6.22 -23.01
N GLY A 12 -16.16 6.52 -22.77
CA GLY A 12 -17.21 5.49 -22.73
C GLY A 12 -17.50 4.88 -24.10
N GLU A 13 -17.51 5.68 -25.17
CA GLU A 13 -17.60 5.19 -26.55
C GLU A 13 -16.45 4.22 -26.88
N ALA A 14 -15.22 4.56 -26.48
CA ALA A 14 -14.05 3.73 -26.74
C ALA A 14 -14.03 2.43 -25.91
N ILE A 15 -14.52 2.46 -24.67
CA ILE A 15 -14.68 1.25 -23.83
C ILE A 15 -15.72 0.31 -24.44
N ILE A 16 -16.83 0.85 -24.96
CA ILE A 16 -17.88 0.06 -25.63
C ILE A 16 -17.36 -0.57 -26.92
N ASP A 17 -16.67 0.20 -27.78
CA ASP A 17 -16.06 -0.32 -29.02
C ASP A 17 -15.00 -1.40 -28.75
N LEU A 18 -14.25 -1.30 -27.64
CA LEU A 18 -13.32 -2.35 -27.23
C LEU A 18 -14.05 -3.61 -26.75
N ALA A 19 -15.13 -3.46 -25.97
CA ALA A 19 -15.94 -4.59 -25.52
C ALA A 19 -16.59 -5.35 -26.69
N ASP A 20 -17.18 -4.63 -27.64
CA ASP A 20 -17.81 -5.22 -28.83
C ASP A 20 -16.79 -5.97 -29.70
N LEU A 21 -15.55 -5.47 -29.79
CA LEU A 21 -14.46 -6.13 -30.50
C LEU A 21 -14.03 -7.42 -29.79
N MET A 22 -13.93 -7.38 -28.47
CA MET A 22 -13.57 -8.52 -27.63
C MET A 22 -14.60 -9.65 -27.75
N ASP A 23 -15.88 -9.30 -27.69
CA ASP A 23 -16.99 -10.23 -27.91
C ASP A 23 -16.94 -10.80 -29.34
N GLY A 24 -16.71 -9.95 -30.35
CA GLY A 24 -16.56 -10.38 -31.73
C GLY A 24 -15.39 -11.34 -31.94
N LEU A 25 -14.24 -11.10 -31.29
CA LEU A 25 -13.09 -12.00 -31.36
C LEU A 25 -13.42 -13.36 -30.72
N GLN A 26 -14.01 -13.36 -29.53
CA GLN A 26 -14.43 -14.58 -28.85
C GLN A 26 -15.44 -15.39 -29.69
N GLU A 27 -16.39 -14.73 -30.35
CA GLU A 27 -17.34 -15.39 -31.26
C GLU A 27 -16.66 -16.07 -32.46
N HIS A 28 -15.55 -15.50 -32.95
CA HIS A 28 -14.84 -16.02 -34.12
C HIS A 28 -13.81 -17.10 -33.79
N THR A 29 -13.16 -17.02 -32.63
CA THR A 29 -12.08 -17.95 -32.23
C THR A 29 -12.53 -19.02 -31.24
N GLY A 30 -13.64 -18.79 -30.53
CA GLY A 30 -14.13 -19.68 -29.46
C GLY A 30 -13.31 -19.64 -28.16
N GLU A 31 -12.26 -18.82 -28.11
CA GLU A 31 -11.38 -18.63 -26.95
C GLU A 31 -11.17 -17.13 -26.69
N TRP A 32 -11.00 -16.76 -25.42
CA TRP A 32 -10.56 -15.42 -25.07
C TRP A 32 -9.17 -15.16 -25.65
N PRO A 33 -8.92 -14.00 -26.27
CA PRO A 33 -7.67 -13.74 -26.96
C PRO A 33 -6.46 -13.83 -26.03
N GLY A 34 -5.50 -14.68 -26.41
CA GLY A 34 -4.22 -14.86 -25.73
C GLY A 34 -3.14 -13.87 -26.21
N ALA A 35 -1.88 -14.14 -25.85
CA ALA A 35 -0.73 -13.30 -26.18
C ALA A 35 -0.55 -13.05 -27.70
N ASP A 36 -1.03 -13.97 -28.53
CA ASP A 36 -0.87 -13.96 -29.99
C ASP A 36 -1.76 -12.90 -30.69
N THR A 37 -2.71 -12.34 -29.94
CA THR A 37 -3.69 -11.32 -30.41
C THR A 37 -3.29 -9.89 -30.02
N VAL A 38 -2.14 -9.73 -29.34
CA VAL A 38 -1.64 -8.43 -28.85
C VAL A 38 -1.42 -7.45 -30.01
N ASP A 39 -0.93 -7.89 -31.17
CA ASP A 39 -0.71 -7.00 -32.33
C ASP A 39 -2.02 -6.36 -32.86
N ILE A 40 -3.16 -7.07 -32.73
CA ILE A 40 -4.48 -6.58 -33.14
C ILE A 40 -5.00 -5.54 -32.14
N VAL A 41 -4.71 -5.75 -30.86
CA VAL A 41 -5.14 -4.90 -29.76
C VAL A 41 -4.23 -3.67 -29.63
N GLU A 42 -2.92 -3.80 -29.85
CA GLU A 42 -1.89 -2.75 -29.75
C GLU A 42 -2.19 -1.58 -30.71
N GLY A 43 -2.55 -1.88 -31.96
CA GLY A 43 -2.95 -0.88 -32.94
C GLY A 43 -4.18 -0.05 -32.52
N ARG A 44 -5.10 -0.62 -31.73
CA ARG A 44 -6.26 0.11 -31.18
C ARG A 44 -5.97 0.75 -29.83
N LEU A 45 -5.16 0.13 -28.97
CA LEU A 45 -4.68 0.73 -27.72
C LEU A 45 -3.89 2.02 -27.98
N SER A 46 -3.20 2.12 -29.13
CA SER A 46 -2.56 3.36 -29.57
C SER A 46 -3.51 4.56 -29.76
N ARG A 47 -4.83 4.32 -29.88
CA ARG A 47 -5.86 5.36 -29.94
C ARG A 47 -6.24 5.89 -28.56
N PHE A 48 -5.93 5.12 -27.51
CA PHE A 48 -6.06 5.58 -26.14
C PHE A 48 -4.77 6.29 -25.76
N THR A 49 -4.87 7.60 -25.55
CA THR A 49 -3.80 8.29 -24.83
C THR A 49 -3.95 7.92 -23.35
N PHE A 50 -3.19 6.91 -22.90
CA PHE A 50 -2.97 6.66 -21.46
C PHE A 50 -2.07 7.73 -20.84
N ALA A 51 -2.15 8.97 -21.34
CA ALA A 51 -1.56 10.09 -20.65
C ALA A 51 -2.26 10.13 -19.30
N VAL A 52 -1.49 9.80 -18.26
CA VAL A 52 -1.80 10.13 -16.89
C VAL A 52 -2.31 11.57 -16.93
N PRO A 53 -3.59 11.81 -16.60
CA PRO A 53 -4.15 13.16 -16.62
C PRO A 53 -3.17 14.16 -15.98
N ASP A 54 -2.90 15.30 -16.65
CA ASP A 54 -1.91 16.30 -16.19
C ASP A 54 -2.25 16.89 -14.80
N ASP A 55 -3.48 16.66 -14.34
CA ASP A 55 -3.96 16.95 -12.99
C ASP A 55 -3.56 15.88 -11.96
N LEU A 56 -2.86 14.80 -12.31
CA LEU A 56 -2.40 13.81 -11.32
C LEU A 56 -1.00 14.15 -10.82
N THR A 57 -0.93 14.49 -9.54
CA THR A 57 0.32 14.63 -8.80
C THR A 57 0.75 13.30 -8.18
N THR A 58 2.00 12.93 -8.40
CA THR A 58 2.63 11.76 -7.77
C THR A 58 2.88 12.06 -6.29
N GLN A 59 2.12 11.43 -5.40
CA GLN A 59 2.37 11.49 -3.96
C GLN A 59 3.03 10.19 -3.49
N ALA A 60 4.09 10.30 -2.69
CA ALA A 60 4.69 9.14 -2.03
C ALA A 60 3.65 8.51 -1.08
N ALA A 61 3.21 7.29 -1.39
CA ALA A 61 2.24 6.53 -0.62
C ALA A 61 2.93 5.66 0.45
N GLY A 62 4.22 5.35 0.26
CA GLY A 62 5.00 4.56 1.20
C GLY A 62 6.25 3.98 0.55
N ARG A 63 6.89 3.08 1.28
CA ARG A 63 8.02 2.28 0.79
C ARG A 63 7.67 0.81 0.96
N ALA A 64 7.94 0.03 -0.07
CA ALA A 64 7.87 -1.42 -0.04
C ALA A 64 9.20 -2.02 -0.46
N TRP A 65 9.33 -3.33 -0.32
CA TRP A 65 10.43 -4.11 -0.83
C TRP A 65 9.96 -4.93 -2.03
N ALA A 66 10.62 -4.74 -3.16
CA ALA A 66 10.37 -5.51 -4.36
C ALA A 66 11.34 -6.70 -4.40
N LEU A 67 10.78 -7.91 -4.39
CA LEU A 67 11.51 -9.14 -4.66
C LEU A 67 11.22 -9.53 -6.11
N ARG A 68 12.25 -9.43 -6.96
CA ARG A 68 12.22 -9.95 -8.32
C ARG A 68 12.94 -11.30 -8.34
N GLN A 69 12.25 -12.34 -8.81
CA GLN A 69 12.81 -13.66 -9.03
C GLN A 69 12.71 -13.98 -10.52
N TRP A 70 13.77 -14.53 -11.10
CA TRP A 70 13.74 -14.97 -12.48
C TRP A 70 14.31 -16.37 -12.61
N ASP A 71 13.76 -17.14 -13.54
CA ASP A 71 14.37 -18.34 -14.07
C ASP A 71 14.25 -18.39 -15.61
N ARG A 72 14.49 -19.54 -16.22
CA ARG A 72 14.37 -19.72 -17.69
C ARG A 72 12.93 -19.66 -18.22
N HIS A 73 11.92 -19.70 -17.35
CA HIS A 73 10.49 -19.82 -17.65
C HIS A 73 9.65 -18.68 -17.08
N SER A 74 10.10 -17.99 -16.02
CA SER A 74 9.38 -16.87 -15.41
C SER A 74 10.29 -15.71 -14.97
N ASP A 75 9.68 -14.53 -14.84
CA ASP A 75 10.29 -13.30 -14.29
C ASP A 75 9.22 -12.60 -13.46
N ASP A 76 9.19 -12.93 -12.17
CA ASP A 76 8.11 -12.59 -11.25
C ASP A 76 8.57 -11.49 -10.29
N VAL A 77 7.70 -10.51 -10.03
CA VAL A 77 7.93 -9.43 -9.06
C VAL A 77 6.84 -9.47 -8.00
N THR A 78 7.25 -9.58 -6.74
CA THR A 78 6.36 -9.55 -5.57
C THR A 78 6.71 -8.37 -4.66
N LEU A 79 5.70 -7.82 -3.97
CA LEU A 79 5.85 -6.67 -3.09
C LEU A 79 5.64 -7.06 -1.62
N TRP A 80 6.49 -6.53 -0.76
CA TRP A 80 6.53 -6.83 0.67
C TRP A 80 6.60 -5.56 1.51
N SER A 81 6.07 -5.62 2.74
CA SER A 81 6.11 -4.51 3.71
C SER A 81 7.54 -4.18 4.17
N ASP A 82 8.41 -5.18 4.23
CA ASP A 82 9.76 -5.09 4.77
C ASP A 82 10.69 -6.14 4.13
N GLU A 83 12.00 -5.89 4.25
CA GLU A 83 13.06 -6.73 3.68
C GLU A 83 13.05 -8.13 4.28
N ASP A 84 12.87 -8.22 5.60
CA ASP A 84 12.92 -9.47 6.35
C ASP A 84 11.79 -10.42 5.92
N SER A 85 10.58 -9.89 5.70
CA SER A 85 9.43 -10.66 5.21
C SER A 85 9.63 -11.17 3.79
N ALA A 86 10.19 -10.33 2.91
CA ALA A 86 10.52 -10.73 1.54
C ALA A 86 11.58 -11.85 1.53
N LEU A 87 12.62 -11.71 2.35
CA LEU A 87 13.69 -12.70 2.49
C LEU A 87 13.19 -14.01 3.11
N ALA A 88 12.35 -13.93 4.14
CA ALA A 88 11.77 -15.10 4.79
C ALA A 88 10.88 -15.90 3.82
N SER A 89 10.07 -15.22 3.00
CA SER A 89 9.26 -15.88 1.97
C SER A 89 10.14 -16.55 0.91
N LEU A 90 11.16 -15.86 0.41
CA LEU A 90 12.13 -16.42 -0.52
C LEU A 90 12.83 -17.66 0.07
N ALA A 91 13.28 -17.55 1.33
CA ALA A 91 13.92 -18.64 2.05
C ALA A 91 12.99 -19.85 2.22
N GLN A 92 11.69 -19.63 2.47
CA GLN A 92 10.71 -20.70 2.55
C GLN A 92 10.52 -21.41 1.20
N GLU A 93 10.42 -20.66 0.10
CA GLU A 93 10.33 -21.22 -1.25
C GLU A 93 11.58 -22.05 -1.58
N VAL A 94 12.76 -21.49 -1.32
CA VAL A 94 14.05 -22.16 -1.50
C VAL A 94 14.13 -23.46 -0.67
N ARG A 95 13.70 -23.44 0.60
CA ARG A 95 13.67 -24.63 1.45
C ARG A 95 12.74 -25.71 0.91
N SER A 96 11.59 -25.32 0.36
CA SER A 96 10.68 -26.26 -0.28
C SER A 96 11.29 -26.92 -1.52
N SER A 97 12.24 -26.25 -2.16
CA SER A 97 12.99 -26.71 -3.33
C SER A 97 14.38 -27.26 -3.00
N TRP A 98 14.71 -27.46 -1.72
CA TRP A 98 16.08 -27.78 -1.29
C TRP A 98 16.63 -29.09 -1.84
N ASP A 99 15.75 -30.08 -2.05
CA ASP A 99 16.11 -31.38 -2.62
C ASP A 99 16.74 -31.27 -4.02
N ASN A 100 16.53 -30.15 -4.73
CA ASN A 100 17.13 -29.88 -6.03
C ASN A 100 18.64 -29.57 -5.96
N VAL A 101 19.15 -29.12 -4.81
CA VAL A 101 20.55 -28.67 -4.63
C VAL A 101 21.28 -29.42 -3.51
N ALA A 102 20.56 -30.17 -2.68
CA ALA A 102 21.12 -30.86 -1.52
C ALA A 102 22.30 -31.77 -1.89
N GLY A 103 23.46 -31.54 -1.27
CA GLY A 103 24.66 -32.36 -1.47
C GLY A 103 25.45 -32.06 -2.74
N THR A 104 25.07 -31.03 -3.51
CA THR A 104 25.89 -30.49 -4.62
C THR A 104 26.91 -29.49 -4.10
N ASP A 105 28.12 -29.43 -4.68
CA ASP A 105 29.15 -28.39 -4.51
C ASP A 105 29.10 -27.54 -3.22
N GLY A 106 29.36 -28.15 -2.07
CA GLY A 106 29.44 -27.44 -0.78
C GLY A 106 28.10 -27.07 -0.14
N VAL A 107 26.98 -27.40 -0.77
CA VAL A 107 25.62 -27.23 -0.24
C VAL A 107 25.29 -28.35 0.76
N PRO A 108 24.84 -28.03 1.98
CA PRO A 108 24.53 -29.03 2.99
C PRO A 108 23.31 -29.89 2.59
N TYR A 109 23.29 -31.15 3.04
CA TYR A 109 22.16 -32.06 2.80
C TYR A 109 20.85 -31.61 3.48
N ARG A 110 20.94 -30.72 4.47
CA ARG A 110 19.78 -30.11 5.13
C ARG A 110 19.86 -28.59 4.99
N PRO A 111 18.73 -27.91 4.72
CA PRO A 111 18.73 -26.47 4.59
C PRO A 111 19.08 -25.80 5.93
N PRO A 112 19.89 -24.72 5.92
CA PRO A 112 20.08 -23.87 7.08
C PRO A 112 18.77 -23.25 7.59
N ALA A 113 18.72 -23.00 8.90
CA ALA A 113 17.62 -22.30 9.55
C ALA A 113 17.68 -20.77 9.35
N ASP A 114 18.86 -20.25 9.00
CA ASP A 114 19.05 -18.84 8.67
C ASP A 114 18.57 -18.57 7.23
N ASP A 115 17.77 -17.52 7.06
CA ASP A 115 17.10 -17.20 5.79
C ASP A 115 18.09 -16.70 4.73
N GLN A 116 19.07 -15.88 5.12
CA GLN A 116 20.10 -15.43 4.19
C GLN A 116 20.99 -16.59 3.75
N ALA A 117 21.45 -17.41 4.70
CA ALA A 117 22.33 -18.54 4.40
C ALA A 117 21.66 -19.55 3.46
N VAL A 118 20.38 -19.87 3.65
CA VAL A 118 19.71 -20.84 2.77
C VAL A 118 19.57 -20.31 1.33
N VAL A 119 19.30 -19.02 1.16
CA VAL A 119 19.21 -18.35 -0.15
C VAL A 119 20.58 -18.33 -0.83
N ASP A 120 21.63 -17.95 -0.09
CA ASP A 120 23.01 -17.92 -0.60
C ASP A 120 23.50 -19.29 -1.09
N PHE A 121 23.15 -20.36 -0.37
CA PHE A 121 23.51 -21.72 -0.80
C PHE A 121 22.69 -22.20 -2.00
N TYR A 122 21.43 -21.78 -2.15
CA TYR A 122 20.56 -22.23 -3.22
C TYR A 122 20.85 -21.57 -4.58
N TYR A 123 21.05 -20.24 -4.59
CA TYR A 123 21.47 -19.55 -5.81
C TYR A 123 22.98 -19.67 -6.04
N GLY A 124 23.73 -20.03 -5.00
CA GLY A 124 25.18 -20.10 -5.01
C GLY A 124 25.80 -18.70 -5.04
N PRO A 125 27.14 -18.59 -5.08
CA PRO A 125 27.77 -17.31 -5.38
C PRO A 125 27.23 -16.81 -6.73
N GLU A 126 26.99 -15.50 -6.84
CA GLU A 126 26.35 -14.68 -7.90
C GLU A 126 26.61 -15.05 -9.39
N LYS A 127 27.49 -16.01 -9.67
CA LYS A 127 27.95 -16.42 -11.00
C LYS A 127 27.69 -17.89 -11.36
N SER A 128 27.06 -18.69 -10.49
CA SER A 128 26.95 -20.14 -10.69
C SER A 128 25.62 -20.62 -11.30
N ARG A 129 24.50 -19.90 -11.11
CA ARG A 129 23.21 -20.16 -11.78
C ARG A 129 22.89 -19.04 -12.76
N GLY A 130 23.45 -19.13 -13.97
CA GLY A 130 23.27 -18.10 -15.00
C GLY A 130 21.84 -18.00 -15.56
N ASP A 131 20.97 -18.95 -15.22
CA ASP A 131 19.59 -19.06 -15.69
C ASP A 131 18.53 -18.85 -14.60
N ALA A 132 18.91 -18.62 -13.34
CA ALA A 132 17.98 -18.28 -12.27
C ALA A 132 18.62 -17.38 -11.19
N GLY A 133 17.88 -16.40 -10.69
CA GLY A 133 18.39 -15.47 -9.69
C GLY A 133 17.29 -14.65 -9.02
N TYR A 134 17.72 -13.79 -8.10
CA TYR A 134 16.83 -12.86 -7.42
C TYR A 134 17.51 -11.52 -7.20
N THR A 135 16.70 -10.47 -7.08
CA THR A 135 17.12 -9.16 -6.56
C THR A 135 16.07 -8.66 -5.59
N LEU A 136 16.53 -8.16 -4.45
CA LEU A 136 15.70 -7.54 -3.43
C LEU A 136 16.11 -6.07 -3.28
N TYR A 137 15.17 -5.14 -3.47
CA TYR A 137 15.47 -3.72 -3.40
C TYR A 137 14.27 -2.90 -2.89
N PRO A 138 14.52 -1.76 -2.22
CA PRO A 138 13.45 -0.88 -1.80
C PRO A 138 12.85 -0.18 -3.02
N VAL A 139 11.52 -0.09 -3.05
CA VAL A 139 10.77 0.68 -4.04
C VAL A 139 9.90 1.70 -3.33
N ASP A 140 9.98 2.96 -3.75
CA ASP A 140 9.07 3.99 -3.27
C ASP A 140 7.74 3.83 -4.03
N ILE A 141 6.68 3.47 -3.31
CA ILE A 141 5.35 3.37 -3.88
C ILE A 141 4.81 4.79 -3.97
N SER A 142 4.54 5.21 -5.19
CA SER A 142 3.85 6.46 -5.44
C SER A 142 2.42 6.18 -5.89
N ARG A 143 1.49 6.99 -5.39
CA ARG A 143 0.13 7.02 -5.90
C ARG A 143 -0.07 8.27 -6.75
N LEU A 144 -0.86 8.13 -7.80
CA LEU A 144 -1.33 9.25 -8.60
C LEU A 144 -2.55 9.84 -7.88
N VAL A 145 -2.41 11.05 -7.36
CA VAL A 145 -3.48 11.78 -6.68
C VAL A 145 -3.88 12.94 -7.56
N ARG A 146 -5.18 13.12 -7.79
CA ARG A 146 -5.69 14.35 -8.41
C ARG A 146 -5.17 15.56 -7.64
N ALA A 147 -4.73 16.57 -8.38
CA ALA A 147 -4.15 17.79 -7.88
C ALA A 147 -5.08 18.30 -6.78
N PRO A 148 -4.54 18.78 -5.65
CA PRO A 148 -5.36 19.17 -4.52
C PRO A 148 -6.42 20.13 -5.02
N LEU A 149 -7.67 19.67 -5.10
CA LEU A 149 -8.79 20.57 -5.32
C LEU A 149 -8.70 21.55 -4.16
N CYS A 150 -8.67 22.85 -4.44
CA CYS A 150 -8.80 23.87 -3.41
C CYS A 150 -10.23 23.84 -2.87
N LEU A 151 -10.59 22.75 -2.19
CA LEU A 151 -11.93 22.47 -1.70
C LEU A 151 -12.16 23.28 -0.44
N SER A 152 -12.96 24.33 -0.58
CA SER A 152 -13.57 24.98 0.55
C SER A 152 -14.96 24.38 0.79
N LEU A 153 -15.22 23.91 2.01
CA LEU A 153 -16.55 23.47 2.42
C LEU A 153 -17.58 24.62 2.46
N SER A 154 -17.12 25.87 2.35
CA SER A 154 -17.99 27.04 2.20
C SER A 154 -18.38 27.34 0.74
N ASP A 155 -17.77 26.66 -0.22
CA ASP A 155 -18.04 26.81 -1.64
C ASP A 155 -18.97 25.69 -2.11
N ALA A 156 -20.24 26.03 -2.32
CA ALA A 156 -21.27 25.07 -2.69
C ALA A 156 -21.02 24.43 -4.07
N GLU A 157 -20.40 25.14 -5.02
CA GLU A 157 -20.12 24.63 -6.36
C GLU A 157 -18.98 23.62 -6.31
N ALA A 158 -17.90 23.94 -5.60
CA ALA A 158 -16.80 23.01 -5.37
C ALA A 158 -17.25 21.75 -4.60
N CYS A 159 -18.15 21.89 -3.62
CA CYS A 159 -18.75 20.76 -2.92
C CYS A 159 -19.59 19.88 -3.86
N ALA A 160 -20.41 20.49 -4.73
CA ALA A 160 -21.22 19.75 -5.69
C ALA A 160 -20.35 18.99 -6.71
N GLU A 161 -19.27 19.60 -7.20
CA GLU A 161 -18.31 18.95 -8.10
C GLU A 161 -17.62 17.75 -7.42
N ALA A 162 -17.12 17.92 -6.19
CA ALA A 162 -16.53 16.84 -5.42
C ALA A 162 -17.51 15.69 -5.17
N ASN A 163 -18.77 16.01 -4.81
CA ASN A 163 -19.82 15.02 -4.61
C ASN A 163 -20.16 14.28 -5.92
N SER A 164 -20.19 14.98 -7.05
CA SER A 164 -20.46 14.36 -8.35
C SER A 164 -19.33 13.43 -8.82
N SER A 165 -18.13 13.61 -8.27
CA SER A 165 -16.95 12.79 -8.55
C SER A 165 -16.76 11.65 -7.55
N ALA A 166 -17.74 11.39 -6.67
CA ALA A 166 -17.67 10.33 -5.67
C ALA A 166 -17.45 8.95 -6.31
N VAL A 167 -16.58 8.15 -5.71
CA VAL A 167 -16.32 6.77 -6.16
C VAL A 167 -16.85 5.80 -5.11
N PHE A 168 -17.58 4.78 -5.55
CA PHE A 168 -18.01 3.69 -4.69
C PHE A 168 -17.12 2.47 -4.93
N HIS A 169 -16.41 2.07 -3.88
CA HIS A 169 -15.58 0.88 -3.82
C HIS A 169 -16.41 -0.23 -3.18
N ALA A 170 -16.98 -1.09 -4.01
CA ALA A 170 -17.76 -2.23 -3.53
C ALA A 170 -16.84 -3.30 -2.95
N GLN A 171 -17.30 -3.99 -1.91
CA GLN A 171 -16.66 -5.22 -1.47
C GLN A 171 -16.93 -6.33 -2.50
N GLU A 172 -15.89 -6.98 -3.00
CA GLU A 172 -16.03 -7.96 -4.08
C GLU A 172 -16.59 -9.30 -3.60
N GLY A 173 -16.31 -9.67 -2.36
CA GLY A 173 -16.79 -10.91 -1.75
C GLY A 173 -16.63 -10.92 -0.22
N PRO A 174 -17.27 -11.87 0.46
CA PRO A 174 -17.19 -11.98 1.93
C PRO A 174 -15.78 -12.27 2.44
N ASP A 175 -14.91 -12.84 1.59
CA ASP A 175 -13.52 -13.18 1.90
C ASP A 175 -12.53 -12.06 1.50
N ASP A 176 -13.02 -10.97 0.92
CA ASP A 176 -12.21 -9.79 0.62
C ASP A 176 -11.79 -9.11 1.93
N GLU A 177 -10.51 -8.75 2.04
CA GLU A 177 -9.98 -7.99 3.17
C GLU A 177 -10.50 -6.54 3.17
N GLY A 178 -10.95 -6.05 2.01
CA GLY A 178 -11.54 -4.73 1.82
C GLY A 178 -12.98 -4.63 2.32
N LEU A 179 -13.27 -3.57 3.09
CA LEU A 179 -14.64 -3.16 3.42
C LEU A 179 -15.18 -2.23 2.34
N PRO A 180 -16.50 -2.25 2.05
CA PRO A 180 -17.07 -1.35 1.08
C PRO A 180 -16.96 0.10 1.57
N CYS A 181 -16.61 1.03 0.67
CA CYS A 181 -16.53 2.44 1.02
C CYS A 181 -16.94 3.37 -0.12
N ILE A 182 -17.27 4.59 0.27
CA ILE A 182 -17.44 5.72 -0.63
C ILE A 182 -16.25 6.65 -0.43
N GLU A 183 -15.62 7.05 -1.53
CA GLU A 183 -14.55 8.04 -1.55
C GLU A 183 -15.05 9.35 -2.13
N ILE A 184 -14.94 10.44 -1.36
CA ILE A 184 -15.29 11.80 -1.78
C ILE A 184 -14.13 12.72 -1.41
N ALA A 185 -13.53 13.39 -2.40
CA ALA A 185 -12.36 14.25 -2.18
C ALA A 185 -11.21 13.58 -1.40
N GLY A 186 -11.03 12.26 -1.60
CA GLY A 186 -10.05 11.44 -0.88
C GLY A 186 -10.43 11.08 0.55
N ILE A 187 -11.63 11.42 1.01
CA ILE A 187 -12.17 10.94 2.29
C ILE A 187 -12.81 9.59 2.03
N LEU A 188 -12.26 8.52 2.61
CA LEU A 188 -12.86 7.18 2.53
C LEU A 188 -13.81 6.98 3.71
N VAL A 189 -15.09 6.81 3.40
CA VAL A 189 -16.15 6.53 4.39
C VAL A 189 -16.61 5.09 4.21
N PHE A 190 -16.31 4.27 5.21
CA PHE A 190 -16.74 2.87 5.28
C PHE A 190 -18.03 2.79 6.09
N VAL A 191 -19.05 2.13 5.54
CA VAL A 191 -20.32 1.87 6.22
C VAL A 191 -20.64 0.39 6.11
N TYR A 192 -20.65 -0.32 7.23
CA TYR A 192 -20.79 -1.78 7.25
C TYR A 192 -21.47 -2.27 8.52
N LEU A 193 -21.96 -3.51 8.48
CA LEU A 193 -22.51 -4.18 9.65
C LEU A 193 -21.38 -4.82 10.46
N ASP A 194 -21.21 -4.40 11.72
CA ASP A 194 -20.22 -4.96 12.64
C ASP A 194 -20.91 -5.95 13.58
N ALA A 195 -20.67 -7.24 13.37
CA ALA A 195 -21.25 -8.31 14.18
C ALA A 195 -20.72 -8.32 15.62
N ASN A 196 -19.50 -7.81 15.87
CA ASN A 196 -18.93 -7.77 17.21
C ASN A 196 -19.61 -6.71 18.08
N CYS A 197 -19.96 -5.58 17.45
CA CYS A 197 -20.68 -4.49 18.11
C CYS A 197 -22.20 -4.62 18.02
N GLY A 198 -22.72 -5.47 17.11
CA GLY A 198 -24.14 -5.59 16.83
C GLY A 198 -24.75 -4.32 16.26
N ALA A 199 -23.98 -3.55 15.48
CA ALA A 199 -24.36 -2.21 15.03
C ALA A 199 -23.87 -1.93 13.59
N VAL A 200 -24.51 -0.94 12.94
CA VAL A 200 -23.93 -0.31 11.75
C VAL A 200 -22.76 0.54 12.22
N ARG A 201 -21.58 0.30 11.64
CA ARG A 201 -20.36 1.04 11.93
C ARG A 201 -20.02 1.94 10.76
N VAL A 202 -19.70 3.19 11.09
CA VAL A 202 -19.14 4.17 10.17
C VAL A 202 -17.70 4.43 10.60
N SER A 203 -16.74 4.22 9.69
CA SER A 203 -15.34 4.61 9.90
C SER A 203 -14.89 5.52 8.77
N VAL A 204 -14.18 6.59 9.13
CA VAL A 204 -13.65 7.58 8.19
C VAL A 204 -12.13 7.45 8.19
N HIS A 205 -11.56 7.14 7.03
CA HIS A 205 -10.12 7.03 6.83
C HIS A 205 -9.64 8.20 5.97
N LEU A 206 -8.53 8.80 6.38
CA LEU A 206 -8.02 10.04 5.80
C LEU A 206 -6.76 9.85 4.96
N ASP A 207 -6.44 8.59 4.62
CA ASP A 207 -5.19 8.23 3.96
C ASP A 207 -5.02 8.95 2.62
N THR A 208 -6.10 9.20 1.87
CA THR A 208 -6.08 9.90 0.57
C THR A 208 -6.67 11.31 0.63
N THR A 209 -7.05 11.80 1.81
CA THR A 209 -7.82 13.05 1.95
C THR A 209 -7.02 14.26 1.54
N ALA A 210 -7.67 15.19 0.84
CA ALA A 210 -7.09 16.50 0.54
C ALA A 210 -6.70 17.23 1.83
N GLU A 211 -5.42 17.60 1.97
CA GLU A 211 -4.86 18.19 3.20
C GLU A 211 -5.64 19.40 3.74
N GLN A 212 -6.28 20.15 2.85
CA GLN A 212 -7.07 21.35 3.17
C GLN A 212 -8.34 21.03 3.96
N LEU A 213 -8.87 19.81 3.84
CA LEU A 213 -10.02 19.33 4.58
C LEU A 213 -9.63 18.80 5.96
N VAL A 214 -8.34 18.44 6.15
CA VAL A 214 -7.82 17.94 7.41
C VAL A 214 -7.54 19.11 8.35
N ARG A 215 -8.22 19.11 9.49
CA ARG A 215 -8.03 20.07 10.57
C ARG A 215 -6.70 19.83 11.29
N ALA A 216 -6.29 20.82 12.08
CA ALA A 216 -5.07 20.76 12.89
C ALA A 216 -5.06 19.61 13.92
N ASP A 217 -6.21 19.07 14.29
CA ASP A 217 -6.34 17.91 15.19
C ASP A 217 -6.28 16.56 14.46
N GLY A 218 -6.07 16.56 13.14
CA GLY A 218 -6.02 15.36 12.31
C GLY A 218 -7.39 14.79 11.95
N THR A 219 -8.47 15.54 12.16
CA THR A 219 -9.84 15.14 11.78
C THR A 219 -10.34 15.92 10.58
N VAL A 220 -11.44 15.47 9.97
CA VAL A 220 -12.21 16.27 9.00
C VAL A 220 -13.54 16.72 9.62
N PRO A 221 -14.12 17.84 9.13
CA PRO A 221 -15.50 18.20 9.43
C PRO A 221 -16.48 17.11 9.00
N VAL A 222 -17.23 16.56 9.96
CA VAL A 222 -18.22 15.51 9.78
C VAL A 222 -19.46 15.85 10.59
N GLN A 223 -20.60 15.74 9.91
CA GLN A 223 -21.93 15.73 10.51
C GLN A 223 -22.62 14.43 10.06
N VAL A 224 -23.26 13.72 11.00
CA VAL A 224 -24.04 12.52 10.71
C VAL A 224 -25.48 12.79 11.10
N GLU A 225 -26.37 12.58 10.14
CA GLU A 225 -27.80 12.73 10.29
C GLU A 225 -28.49 11.38 10.10
N ILE A 226 -29.49 11.10 10.93
CA ILE A 226 -30.43 10.01 10.72
C ILE A 226 -31.78 10.66 10.46
N GLU A 227 -32.28 10.51 9.24
CA GLU A 227 -33.42 11.29 8.74
C GLU A 227 -33.12 12.79 8.90
N ASP A 228 -33.95 13.53 9.63
CA ASP A 228 -33.80 14.97 9.87
C ASP A 228 -33.09 15.29 11.20
N ALA A 229 -32.54 14.28 11.88
CA ALA A 229 -31.91 14.44 13.19
C ALA A 229 -30.39 14.30 13.10
N THR A 230 -29.67 15.36 13.46
CA THR A 230 -28.21 15.29 13.65
C THR A 230 -27.88 14.47 14.91
N VAL A 231 -27.24 13.32 14.72
CA VAL A 231 -26.83 12.42 15.81
C VAL A 231 -25.36 12.58 16.18
N PHE A 232 -24.55 13.15 15.26
CA PHE A 232 -23.16 13.50 15.51
C PHE A 232 -22.79 14.76 14.72
N ASP A 233 -22.03 15.64 15.35
CA ASP A 233 -21.47 16.83 14.72
C ASP A 233 -20.10 17.15 15.37
N ASN A 234 -19.07 17.34 14.54
CA ASN A 234 -17.77 17.85 14.97
C ASN A 234 -17.39 19.17 14.26
N LEU A 235 -18.33 19.89 13.65
CA LEU A 235 -18.12 21.11 12.87
C LEU A 235 -17.37 22.19 13.66
N THR A 236 -17.56 22.23 14.98
CA THR A 236 -16.77 23.08 15.88
C THR A 236 -15.54 22.31 16.38
N PRO A 237 -14.30 22.81 16.15
CA PRO A 237 -13.10 22.17 16.65
C PRO A 237 -13.15 22.05 18.18
N PRO A 238 -12.70 20.91 18.76
CA PRO A 238 -12.52 20.84 20.20
C PRO A 238 -11.53 21.93 20.64
N PRO A 239 -11.75 22.59 21.79
CA PRO A 239 -10.82 23.61 22.27
C PRO A 239 -9.42 23.01 22.35
N ALA A 240 -8.44 23.70 21.78
CA ALA A 240 -7.05 23.26 21.77
C ALA A 240 -6.66 22.83 23.20
N PRO A 241 -6.03 21.65 23.37
CA PRO A 241 -5.62 21.21 24.70
C PRO A 241 -4.79 22.32 25.32
N ALA A 242 -5.23 22.82 26.48
CA ALA A 242 -4.60 23.94 27.15
C ALA A 242 -3.09 23.68 27.19
N GLN A 243 -2.31 24.58 26.58
CA GLN A 243 -0.86 24.51 26.72
C GLN A 243 -0.57 24.41 28.21
N PRO A 244 0.20 23.40 28.67
CA PRO A 244 0.51 23.30 30.08
C PRO A 244 1.35 24.52 30.46
N THR A 245 0.69 25.54 31.00
CA THR A 245 1.34 26.72 31.56
C THR A 245 1.91 26.29 32.91
N GLY A 246 3.22 26.44 33.04
CA GLY A 246 3.95 26.13 34.27
C GLY A 246 4.77 24.84 34.22
N TRP A 247 5.32 24.50 35.38
CA TRP A 247 6.37 23.50 35.67
C TRP A 247 6.35 22.17 34.87
N LYS A 248 5.19 21.72 34.38
CA LYS A 248 5.05 20.55 33.49
C LYS A 248 5.74 20.73 32.12
N ALA A 249 5.87 21.97 31.60
CA ALA A 249 6.64 22.26 30.38
C ALA A 249 8.16 22.13 30.60
N HIS A 250 8.63 22.32 31.84
CA HIS A 250 10.06 22.24 32.18
C HIS A 250 10.59 20.79 32.18
N PHE A 251 9.78 19.84 32.63
CA PHE A 251 10.14 18.41 32.62
C PHE A 251 10.27 17.82 31.20
N ARG A 252 9.45 18.26 30.24
CA ARG A 252 9.59 17.80 28.84
C ARG A 252 10.84 18.34 28.14
N ARG A 253 11.36 19.51 28.53
CA ARG A 253 12.63 20.04 28.01
C ARG A 253 13.85 19.27 28.52
N LEU A 254 13.78 18.68 29.70
CA LEU A 254 14.87 17.86 30.26
C LEU A 254 14.96 16.47 29.63
N ALA A 255 13.83 15.92 29.17
CA ALA A 255 13.80 14.64 28.45
C ALA A 255 14.24 14.73 26.97
N ARG A 256 14.36 15.94 26.40
CA ARG A 256 14.80 16.18 25.01
C ARG A 256 16.15 16.89 24.94
N ARG A 257 17.15 16.41 25.69
CA ARG A 257 18.55 16.80 25.44
C ARG A 257 19.17 15.78 24.49
N PRO A 258 19.64 16.18 23.30
CA PRO A 258 20.38 15.27 22.43
C PRO A 258 21.72 14.93 23.08
N ARG A 259 22.06 13.64 23.09
CA ARG A 259 23.38 13.14 23.47
C ARG A 259 24.33 13.46 22.32
N SER A 260 25.08 14.55 22.42
CA SER A 260 26.18 14.85 21.48
C SER A 260 27.44 14.03 21.81
N PRO A 261 28.34 13.83 20.82
CA PRO A 261 29.25 12.69 20.79
C PRO A 261 30.69 12.98 21.29
N ALA A 262 31.32 11.88 21.71
CA ALA A 262 32.75 11.48 21.74
C ALA A 262 33.84 12.41 22.33
N ALA A 263 34.62 11.86 23.28
CA ALA A 263 36.10 11.81 23.24
C ALA A 263 36.68 10.93 24.37
N GLU A 264 37.38 9.87 23.94
CA GLU A 264 38.61 9.22 24.45
C GLU A 264 38.91 8.89 25.93
N VAL A 265 39.58 7.72 26.03
CA VAL A 265 40.03 6.82 27.12
C VAL A 265 41.44 7.30 27.59
N PRO A 266 41.98 7.07 28.83
CA PRO A 266 42.37 5.71 29.24
C PRO A 266 42.52 5.29 30.73
N THR A 267 42.48 3.95 30.87
CA THR A 267 43.22 3.05 31.78
C THR A 267 42.92 3.03 33.29
N GLY A 268 42.56 1.83 33.78
CA GLY A 268 43.00 1.37 35.11
C GLY A 268 42.07 0.38 35.82
N GLY A 269 42.33 -0.93 35.67
CA GLY A 269 42.15 -1.90 36.75
C GLY A 269 40.85 -2.72 36.80
N CYS A 270 41.00 -4.02 36.56
CA CYS A 270 40.11 -5.11 37.00
C CYS A 270 41.03 -6.19 37.61
N PRO A 271 40.54 -7.15 38.42
CA PRO A 271 39.59 -7.05 39.55
C PRO A 271 40.17 -7.88 40.75
N PRO A 272 39.52 -8.75 41.57
CA PRO A 272 38.35 -9.63 41.30
C PRO A 272 37.31 -9.80 42.44
N ASP A 273 36.31 -10.61 42.09
CA ASP A 273 35.48 -11.50 42.93
C ASP A 273 34.36 -10.93 43.80
N THR A 274 33.12 -11.23 43.40
CA THR A 274 32.22 -12.03 44.26
C THR A 274 31.20 -12.78 43.39
N HIS A 275 31.28 -14.12 43.45
CA HIS A 275 30.29 -15.08 43.00
C HIS A 275 28.96 -14.94 43.76
N TYR A 276 27.82 -15.05 43.06
CA TYR A 276 26.62 -15.68 43.63
C TYR A 276 25.96 -16.58 42.59
N TYR A 277 25.66 -17.79 43.06
CA TYR A 277 25.09 -18.92 42.34
C TYR A 277 23.81 -19.34 43.08
N PHE A 278 22.85 -19.87 42.33
CA PHE A 278 21.66 -20.67 42.70
C PHE A 278 20.47 -19.92 43.35
N MET A 279 19.21 -20.19 42.98
CA MET A 279 18.61 -21.30 42.20
C MET A 279 17.74 -20.80 41.06
#